data_AF-A0A8J2TFS3-F1
#
_entry.id   AF-A0A8J2TFS3-F1
#
_cell.length_a   1.000
_cell.length_b   1.000
_cell.length_c   1.000
_cell.angle_alpha   90.00
_cell.angle_beta   90.00
_cell.angle_gamma   90.00
#
_symmetry.space_group_name_H-M   'P 1'
#
loop_
_entity.id
_entity.type
_entity.pdbx_description
1 polymer ?
#
loop_
_entity_poly.entity_id
_entity_poly.type
_entity_poly.pdbx_seq_one_letter_code
_entity_poly.pdbx_strand_id
1 'polypeptide(L)' 'MDKKIFELAQEALEDFTEAITLNPNNVENYYLRGNINYDLGHYQAAFQDFTKAININPDLSIADYYRDLALDELKRSR' A
#
# COMPACT_ATOMS: atom_id res chain seq x y z
N MET A 1 2.89 -7.59 15.97
CA MET A 1 4.08 -6.99 15.32
C MET A 1 5.06 -6.55 16.40
N ASP A 2 6.36 -6.77 16.22
CA ASP A 2 7.40 -6.27 17.14
C ASP A 2 7.42 -4.72 17.09
N LYS A 3 7.67 -4.05 18.23
CA LYS A 3 7.71 -2.58 18.31
C LYS A 3 8.69 -1.96 17.31
N LYS A 4 9.87 -2.57 17.14
CA LYS A 4 10.89 -2.10 16.20
C LYS A 4 10.41 -2.24 14.75
N ILE A 5 9.71 -3.32 14.42
CA ILE A 5 9.14 -3.53 13.09
C ILE A 5 8.05 -2.49 12.81
N PHE A 6 7.26 -2.13 13.82
CA PHE A 6 6.25 -1.09 13.70
C PHE A 6 6.86 0.30 13.44
N GLU A 7 7.92 0.68 14.17
CA GLU A 7 8.62 1.95 13.95
C GLU A 7 9.23 2.03 12.54
N LEU A 8 9.91 0.97 12.09
CA LEU A 8 10.44 0.88 10.73
C LEU A 8 9.35 0.95 9.65
N ALA A 9 8.18 0.39 9.93
CA ALA A 9 7.04 0.47 9.02
C ALA A 9 6.51 1.91 8.90
N GLN A 10 6.49 2.68 10.00
CA GLN A 10 6.10 4.09 9.96
C GLN A 10 7.12 4.94 9.17
N GLU A 11 8.42 4.75 9.43
CA GLU A 11 9.48 5.42 8.67
C GLU A 11 9.38 5.11 7.17
N ALA A 12 9.15 3.84 6.81
CA ALA A 12 8.98 3.44 5.42
C ALA A 12 7.73 4.07 4.76
N LEU A 13 6.63 4.26 5.49
CA LEU A 13 5.45 4.98 4.97
C LEU A 13 5.78 6.44 4.62
N GLU A 14 6.60 7.10 5.44
CA GLU A 14 7.06 8.48 5.19
C GLU A 14 7.98 8.52 3.95
N ASP A 15 8.97 7.64 3.89
CA ASP A 15 9.90 7.53 2.75
C ASP A 15 9.17 7.31 1.43
N PHE A 16 8.20 6.38 1.40
CA PHE A 16 7.41 6.13 0.18
C PHE A 16 6.49 7.31 -0.16
N THR A 17 6.02 8.06 0.83
CA THR A 17 5.22 9.27 0.58
C THR A 17 6.05 10.37 -0.07
N GLU A 18 7.29 10.56 0.37
CA GLU A 18 8.23 11.46 -0.29
C GLU A 18 8.58 10.96 -1.71
N ALA A 19 8.88 9.67 -1.86
CA ALA A 19 9.19 9.06 -3.15
C ALA A 19 8.04 9.20 -4.16
N ILE A 20 6.79 9.07 -3.72
CA ILE A 20 5.58 9.33 -4.53
C ILE A 20 5.49 10.81 -4.93
N THR A 21 5.85 11.72 -4.03
CA THR A 21 5.86 13.16 -4.32
C THR A 21 6.90 13.49 -5.40
N LEU A 22 8.07 12.86 -5.35
CA LEU A 22 9.15 13.03 -6.33
C LEU A 22 8.85 12.36 -7.67
N ASN A 23 8.23 11.17 -7.66
CA ASN A 23 7.83 10.45 -8.86
C ASN A 23 6.42 9.83 -8.69
N PRO A 24 5.36 10.56 -9.05
CA PRO A 24 3.97 10.14 -8.86
C PRO A 24 3.50 9.05 -9.84
N ASN A 25 4.34 8.63 -10.78
CA ASN A 25 4.04 7.57 -11.74
C ASN A 25 4.90 6.31 -11.49
N ASN A 26 5.64 6.24 -10.38
CA ASN A 26 6.34 5.03 -10.00
C ASN A 26 5.35 4.04 -9.37
N VAL A 27 5.03 2.96 -10.11
CA VAL A 27 4.12 1.90 -9.69
C VAL A 27 4.59 1.21 -8.40
N GLU A 28 5.89 0.97 -8.27
CA GLU A 28 6.49 0.23 -7.17
C GLU A 28 6.33 0.98 -5.84
N ASN A 29 6.46 2.31 -5.85
CA ASN A 29 6.27 3.12 -4.64
C ASN A 29 4.85 2.97 -4.06
N TYR A 30 3.82 2.98 -4.90
CA TYR A 30 2.45 2.75 -4.46
C TYR A 30 2.25 1.30 -3.99
N TYR A 31 2.75 0.32 -4.74
CA TYR A 31 2.62 -1.09 -4.38
C TYR A 31 3.28 -1.40 -3.02
N LEU A 32 4.51 -0.93 -2.79
CA LEU A 32 5.24 -1.17 -1.54
C LEU A 32 4.60 -0.43 -0.36
N ARG A 33 4.18 0.83 -0.54
CA ARG A 33 3.45 1.57 0.51
C ARG A 33 2.10 0.90 0.84
N GLY A 34 1.41 0.36 -0.18
CA GLY A 34 0.20 -0.41 -0.02
C GLY A 34 0.39 -1.66 0.83
N ASN A 35 1.47 -2.42 0.60
CA ASN A 35 1.81 -3.59 1.40
C ASN A 35 2.07 -3.23 2.87
N ILE A 36 2.83 -2.16 3.12
CA ILE A 36 3.09 -1.70 4.50
C ILE A 36 1.78 -1.30 5.18
N ASN A 37 0.92 -0.54 4.49
CA ASN A 37 -0.40 -0.19 5.03
C ASN A 37 -1.26 -1.44 5.31
N TYR A 38 -1.20 -2.45 4.45
CA TYR A 38 -1.93 -3.70 4.66
C TYR A 38 -1.44 -4.44 5.92
N ASP A 39 -0.12 -4.59 6.08
CA ASP A 39 0.49 -5.26 7.23
C ASP A 39 0.23 -4.54 8.57
N LEU A 40 0.04 -3.22 8.52
CA LEU A 40 -0.36 -2.40 9.66
C LEU A 40 -1.88 -2.40 9.94
N GLY A 41 -2.68 -3.05 9.09
CA GLY A 41 -4.14 -3.08 9.21
C GLY A 41 -4.83 -1.79 8.70
N HIS A 42 -4.10 -0.91 8.02
CA HIS A 42 -4.62 0.30 7.39
C HIS A 42 -5.25 -0.02 6.03
N TYR A 43 -6.23 -0.92 6.00
CA TYR A 43 -6.76 -1.51 4.78
C TYR A 43 -7.34 -0.50 3.78
N GLN A 44 -7.91 0.62 4.26
CA GLN A 44 -8.39 1.68 3.39
C GLN A 44 -7.24 2.35 2.61
N ALA A 45 -6.11 2.66 3.28
CA ALA A 45 -4.95 3.25 2.64
C ALA A 45 -4.29 2.26 1.67
N ALA A 46 -4.16 0.99 2.09
CA ALA A 46 -3.66 -0.09 1.24
C ALA A 46 -4.48 -0.23 -0.06
N PHE A 47 -5.81 -0.27 0.05
CA PHE A 47 -6.70 -0.33 -1.10
C PHE A 47 -6.48 0.83 -2.08
N GLN A 48 -6.33 2.06 -1.57
CA GLN A 48 -6.07 3.24 -2.39
C GLN A 48 -4.72 3.15 -3.12
N ASP A 49 -3.68 2.72 -2.43
CA ASP A 49 -2.34 2.56 -2.98
C ASP A 49 -2.29 1.48 -4.07
N PHE A 50 -2.88 0.30 -3.82
CA PHE A 50 -2.96 -0.76 -4.86
C PHE A 50 -3.80 -0.32 -6.05
N THR A 51 -4.91 0.39 -5.83
CA THR A 51 -5.72 0.95 -6.91
C THR A 51 -4.92 1.93 -7.75
N LYS A 52 -4.09 2.78 -7.13
CA LYS A 52 -3.22 3.71 -7.84
C LYS A 52 -2.13 2.99 -8.63
N ALA A 53 -1.52 1.93 -8.07
CA ALA A 53 -0.55 1.10 -8.79
C ALA A 53 -1.16 0.49 -10.06
N ILE A 54 -2.37 -0.06 -9.98
CA ILE A 54 -3.11 -0.65 -11.13
C ILE A 54 -3.46 0.42 -12.16
N ASN A 55 -3.86 1.62 -11.73
CA ASN A 55 -4.16 2.72 -12.65
C ASN A 55 -2.93 3.18 -13.46
N ILE A 56 -1.72 3.02 -12.91
CA ILE A 56 -0.47 3.35 -13.60
C ILE A 56 -0.01 2.17 -14.47
N ASN A 57 -0.09 0.95 -13.95
CA ASN A 57 0.23 -0.28 -14.68
C ASN A 57 -0.89 -1.32 -14.50
N PRO A 58 -1.84 -1.38 -15.44
CA PRO A 58 -2.96 -2.32 -15.39
C PRO A 58 -2.55 -3.80 -15.43
N ASP A 59 -1.35 -4.11 -15.93
CA ASP A 59 -0.85 -5.49 -16.04
C ASP A 59 -0.19 -6.00 -14.74
N LEU A 60 -0.12 -5.16 -13.69
CA LEU A 60 0.41 -5.54 -12.39
C LEU A 60 -0.58 -6.42 -11.60
N SER A 61 -0.74 -7.66 -12.05
CA SER A 61 -1.67 -8.66 -11.46
C SER A 61 -1.54 -8.83 -9.95
N ILE A 62 -0.32 -8.71 -9.39
CA ILE A 62 -0.11 -8.81 -7.95
C ILE A 62 -0.78 -7.66 -7.18
N ALA A 63 -0.80 -6.44 -7.73
CA ALA A 63 -1.48 -5.32 -7.08
C ALA A 63 -3.00 -5.51 -7.11
N ASP A 64 -3.56 -6.12 -8.16
CA ASP A 64 -4.98 -6.48 -8.24
C ASP A 64 -5.37 -7.47 -7.13
N TYR A 65 -4.56 -8.51 -6.93
CA TYR A 65 -4.74 -9.48 -5.84
C TYR A 65 -4.76 -8.79 -4.45
N TYR A 66 -3.76 -7.96 -4.16
CA TYR A 66 -3.70 -7.28 -2.85
C TYR A 66 -4.77 -6.19 -2.68
N ARG A 67 -5.22 -5.54 -3.77
CA ARG A 67 -6.37 -4.62 -3.74
C ARG A 67 -7.62 -5.35 -3.27
N ASP A 68 -7.90 -6.53 -3.82
CA ASP A 68 -9.08 -7.31 -3.48
C ASP A 68 -9.01 -7.82 -2.03
N LEU A 69 -7.84 -8.28 -1.57
CA LEU A 69 -7.61 -8.62 -0.17
C LEU A 69 -7.85 -7.43 0.78
N ALA A 70 -7.29 -6.26 0.45
CA ALA A 70 -7.48 -5.05 1.24
C ALA A 70 -8.95 -4.62 1.30
N LEU A 71 -9.68 -4.77 0.20
CA LEU A 71 -11.11 -4.47 0.13
C LEU A 71 -11.94 -5.42 1.02
N ASP A 72 -11.60 -6.71 1.03
CA ASP A 72 -12.30 -7.69 1.85
C ASP A 72 -12.06 -7.48 3.33
N GLU A 73 -10.82 -7.19 3.75
CA GLU A 73 -10.51 -6.83 5.14
C GLU A 73 -11.20 -5.52 5.55
N LEU A 74 -11.23 -4.50 4.68
CA LEU A 74 -11.93 -3.25 4.92
C LEU A 74 -13.45 -3.45 5.12
N LYS A 75 -14.06 -4.42 4.43
CA LYS A 75 -15.48 -4.77 4.63
C LYS A 75 -15.70 -5.51 5.94
N ARG A 76 -14.76 -6.35 6.37
CA ARG A 76 -14.83 -7.11 7.63
C ARG A 76 -14.62 -6.24 8.86
N SER A 77 -13.89 -5.14 8.72
CA SER A 77 -13.61 -4.19 9.80
C SER A 77 -14.65 -3.08 9.96
N ARG A 78 -15.82 -3.19 9.30
CA ARG A 78 -16.96 -2.26 9.40
C ARG A 78 -18.06 -2.84 10.26
#